data_AF-A0A8H3EQN3-F1
#
_entry.id   AF-A0A8H3EQN3-F1
#
_cell.length_a   1.000
_cell.length_b   1.000
_cell.length_c   1.000
_cell.angle_alpha   90.00
_cell.angle_beta   90.00
_cell.angle_gamma   90.00
#
_symmetry.space_group_name_H-M   'P 1'
#
loop_
_entity.id
_entity.type
_entity.pdbx_description
1 polymer ?
#
loop_
_entity_poly.entity_id
_entity_poly.type
_entity_poly.pdbx_seq_one_letter_code
_entity_poly.pdbx_strand_id
1 'polypeptide(L)'
;MDIHTPNAAGSSNTMVANLDNRSAMELITEKDKVEAELKALGEVLDSHGVNMTTSLTTFDGYPRDDIDVAQIRITRARIIHLRNDWKDLMDGIEKALHVHFANQNGSEAANIEPGLQASLGSASDVRSSTNNESDLIQDTRPFAKVNSIVTGSPADQAGLHAGDEVVKFGDINWLNHEKLSQVARFVQTHEGVHIRCLA
;
A
#
# COMPACT_ATOMS: atom_id res chain seq x y z
N MET A 1 -41.23 37.47 10.54
CA MET A 1 -41.58 36.03 10.53
C MET A 1 -40.32 35.28 10.20
N ASP A 2 -39.45 35.16 11.20
CA ASP A 2 -38.20 34.43 11.14
C ASP A 2 -38.50 32.93 11.15
N ILE A 3 -38.12 32.24 10.08
CA ILE A 3 -38.03 30.79 10.08
C ILE A 3 -36.60 30.42 9.66
N HIS A 4 -35.71 30.43 10.66
CA HIS A 4 -34.50 29.62 10.62
C HIS A 4 -34.91 28.17 10.87
N THR A 5 -34.60 27.28 9.92
CA THR A 5 -34.51 25.84 10.17
C THR A 5 -33.04 25.47 10.10
N PRO A 6 -32.40 25.07 11.22
CA PRO A 6 -31.12 24.41 11.14
C PRO A 6 -31.34 22.90 11.02
N ASN A 7 -30.33 22.24 10.46
CA ASN A 7 -29.90 20.88 10.81
C ASN A 7 -30.54 19.69 10.07
N ALA A 8 -29.87 19.28 8.99
CA ALA A 8 -29.64 17.88 8.57
C ALA A 8 -28.57 17.95 7.46
N ALA A 9 -27.50 17.17 7.39
CA ALA A 9 -27.08 16.01 8.15
C ALA A 9 -25.55 15.87 7.95
N GLY A 10 -24.79 15.86 9.04
CA GLY A 10 -23.46 15.27 9.05
C GLY A 10 -23.59 13.75 9.06
N SER A 11 -23.79 13.12 7.89
CA SER A 11 -23.89 11.66 7.77
C SER A 11 -22.66 11.02 7.09
N SER A 12 -21.74 11.83 6.57
CA SER A 12 -20.53 11.31 5.91
C SER A 12 -19.44 10.91 6.91
N ASN A 13 -19.42 11.47 8.13
CA ASN A 13 -18.37 11.18 9.10
C ASN A 13 -18.54 9.85 9.87
N THR A 14 -19.76 9.29 9.93
CA THR A 14 -20.03 8.10 10.75
C THR A 14 -19.65 6.79 10.08
N MET A 15 -19.67 6.71 8.74
CA MET A 15 -19.24 5.52 8.01
C MET A 15 -17.73 5.33 8.01
N VAL A 16 -16.96 6.42 7.86
CA VAL A 16 -15.49 6.35 7.78
C VAL A 16 -14.89 5.82 9.07
N ALA A 17 -15.39 6.26 10.23
CA ALA A 17 -14.91 5.81 11.54
C ALA A 17 -15.23 4.32 11.84
N ASN A 18 -16.22 3.73 11.16
CA ASN A 18 -16.56 2.31 11.33
C ASN A 18 -15.64 1.40 10.47
N LEU A 19 -15.11 1.93 9.36
CA LEU A 19 -14.17 1.21 8.50
C LEU A 19 -12.82 0.92 9.19
N ASP A 20 -12.37 1.85 10.04
CA ASP A 20 -11.05 1.78 10.70
C ASP A 20 -10.90 0.59 11.68
N ASN A 21 -12.01 -0.03 12.12
CA ASN A 21 -12.00 -1.10 13.13
C ASN A 21 -12.39 -2.48 12.57
N ARG A 22 -12.57 -2.61 11.25
CA ARG A 22 -12.89 -3.88 10.58
C ARG A 22 -11.61 -4.59 10.17
N SER A 23 -11.63 -5.92 10.21
CA SER A 23 -10.49 -6.72 9.75
C SER A 23 -10.25 -6.49 8.26
N ALA A 24 -8.98 -6.42 7.84
CA ALA A 24 -8.61 -6.26 6.43
C ALA A 24 -9.30 -7.29 5.51
N MET A 25 -9.50 -8.52 6.00
CA MET A 25 -10.20 -9.57 5.25
C MET A 25 -11.69 -9.26 5.06
N GLU A 26 -12.36 -8.69 6.07
CA GLU A 26 -13.77 -8.31 5.96
C GLU A 26 -13.95 -7.19 4.93
N LEU A 27 -13.06 -6.20 4.94
CA LEU A 27 -13.06 -5.12 3.96
C LEU A 27 -12.88 -5.65 2.53
N ILE A 28 -11.99 -6.63 2.30
CA ILE A 28 -11.83 -7.27 0.99
C ILE A 28 -13.14 -7.94 0.54
N THR A 29 -13.82 -8.67 1.42
CA THR A 29 -15.10 -9.31 1.05
C THR A 29 -16.19 -8.29 0.72
N GLU A 30 -16.20 -7.15 1.40
CA GLU A 30 -17.16 -6.08 1.12
C GLU A 30 -16.84 -5.39 -0.21
N LYS A 31 -15.55 -5.16 -0.50
CA LYS A 31 -15.08 -4.65 -1.80
C LYS A 31 -15.52 -5.56 -2.94
N ASP A 32 -15.42 -6.88 -2.79
CA ASP A 32 -15.86 -7.83 -3.83
C ASP A 32 -17.39 -7.78 -4.05
N LYS A 33 -18.19 -7.55 -3.01
CA LYS A 33 -19.64 -7.34 -3.14
C LYS A 33 -19.97 -6.05 -3.90
N VAL A 34 -19.30 -4.95 -3.54
CA VAL A 34 -19.49 -3.65 -4.22
C VAL A 34 -19.11 -3.75 -5.69
N GLU A 35 -18.02 -4.45 -6.01
CA GLU A 35 -17.61 -4.71 -7.40
C GLU A 35 -18.62 -5.57 -8.17
N ALA A 36 -19.19 -6.59 -7.53
CA ALA A 36 -20.25 -7.40 -8.13
C ALA A 36 -21.51 -6.56 -8.40
N GLU A 37 -21.91 -5.68 -7.48
CA GLU A 37 -23.05 -4.77 -7.68
C GLU A 37 -22.77 -3.76 -8.80
N LEU A 38 -21.56 -3.17 -8.83
CA LEU A 38 -21.12 -2.28 -9.91
C LEU A 38 -21.18 -2.96 -11.28
N LYS A 39 -20.74 -4.22 -11.36
CA LYS A 39 -20.79 -5.02 -12.58
C LYS A 39 -22.24 -5.25 -13.02
N ALA A 40 -23.11 -5.68 -12.11
CA ALA A 40 -24.52 -5.92 -12.42
C ALA A 40 -25.23 -4.65 -12.92
N LEU A 41 -25.01 -3.50 -12.28
CA LEU A 41 -25.58 -2.22 -12.73
C LEU A 41 -24.98 -1.76 -14.07
N GLY A 42 -23.71 -2.09 -14.34
CA GLY A 42 -23.07 -1.90 -15.63
C GLY A 42 -23.77 -2.69 -16.75
N GLU A 43 -24.01 -3.98 -16.53
CA GLU A 43 -24.74 -4.84 -17.47
C GLU A 43 -26.15 -4.34 -17.75
N VAL A 44 -26.82 -3.76 -16.74
CA VAL A 44 -28.11 -3.10 -16.93
C VAL A 44 -27.98 -1.91 -17.90
N LEU A 45 -26.99 -1.04 -17.74
CA LEU A 45 -26.78 0.08 -18.68
C LEU A 45 -26.45 -0.41 -20.10
N ASP A 46 -25.63 -1.45 -20.21
CA ASP A 46 -25.27 -2.08 -21.49
C ASP A 46 -26.50 -2.68 -22.18
N SER A 47 -27.44 -3.25 -21.43
CA SER A 47 -28.70 -3.78 -21.99
C SER A 47 -29.57 -2.69 -22.65
N HIS A 48 -29.46 -1.44 -22.17
CA HIS A 48 -30.11 -0.28 -22.76
C HIS A 48 -29.25 0.42 -23.84
N GLY A 49 -28.04 -0.09 -24.14
CA GLY A 49 -27.12 0.50 -25.10
C GLY A 49 -26.59 1.87 -24.70
N VAL A 50 -26.61 2.19 -23.41
CA VAL A 50 -26.14 3.48 -22.88
C VAL A 50 -24.99 3.26 -21.91
N ASN A 51 -24.10 4.25 -21.79
CA ASN A 51 -23.04 4.22 -20.79
C ASN A 51 -23.34 5.28 -19.70
N MET A 52 -22.32 5.70 -18.95
CA MET A 52 -22.46 6.75 -17.92
C MET A 52 -22.64 8.18 -18.45
N THR A 53 -22.18 8.45 -19.67
CA THR A 53 -22.07 9.79 -20.26
C THR A 53 -23.02 10.01 -21.43
N THR A 54 -23.65 8.95 -21.97
CA THR A 54 -24.59 9.05 -23.09
C THR A 54 -25.73 10.04 -22.78
N SER A 55 -26.05 10.91 -23.74
CA SER A 55 -27.18 11.84 -23.64
C SER A 55 -28.51 11.09 -23.51
N LEU A 56 -29.31 11.48 -22.51
CA LEU A 56 -30.66 10.94 -22.27
C LEU A 56 -31.77 11.79 -22.92
N THR A 57 -31.38 12.83 -23.64
CA THR A 57 -32.30 13.73 -24.35
C THR A 57 -32.01 13.72 -25.83
N THR A 58 -33.05 13.99 -26.60
CA THR A 58 -33.00 14.25 -28.04
C THR A 58 -32.46 15.66 -28.31
N PHE A 59 -32.17 15.99 -29.57
CA PHE A 59 -31.61 17.28 -29.99
C PHE A 59 -32.48 18.50 -29.62
N ASP A 60 -33.78 18.30 -29.53
CA ASP A 60 -34.78 19.29 -29.11
C ASP A 60 -34.88 19.48 -27.59
N GLY A 61 -34.16 18.66 -26.80
CA GLY A 61 -34.13 18.73 -25.33
C GLY A 61 -35.19 17.88 -24.62
N TYR A 62 -35.99 17.09 -25.35
CA TYR A 62 -36.96 16.19 -24.72
C TYR A 62 -36.32 14.85 -24.32
N PRO A 63 -36.85 14.16 -23.27
CA PRO A 63 -36.41 12.81 -22.91
C PRO A 63 -36.56 11.87 -24.11
N ARG A 64 -35.58 11.00 -24.28
CA ARG A 64 -35.59 10.01 -25.35
C ARG A 64 -36.67 8.95 -25.10
N ASP A 65 -37.33 8.50 -26.16
CA ASP A 65 -38.49 7.59 -26.15
C ASP A 65 -38.14 6.11 -26.35
N ASP A 66 -36.98 5.83 -26.93
CA ASP A 66 -36.41 4.49 -27.16
C ASP A 66 -35.84 3.83 -25.89
N ILE A 67 -35.64 4.57 -24.80
CA ILE A 67 -35.01 4.10 -23.56
C ILE A 67 -35.79 4.52 -22.31
N ASP A 68 -35.68 3.73 -21.24
CA ASP A 68 -36.19 4.12 -19.92
C ASP A 68 -35.22 5.12 -19.25
N VAL A 69 -35.42 6.40 -19.55
CA VAL A 69 -34.62 7.50 -18.99
C VAL A 69 -34.66 7.50 -17.45
N ALA A 70 -35.78 7.14 -16.83
CA ALA A 70 -35.92 7.18 -15.38
C ALA A 70 -35.05 6.11 -14.73
N GLN A 71 -35.14 4.87 -15.21
CA GLN A 71 -34.35 3.76 -14.70
C GLN A 71 -32.85 3.95 -14.97
N ILE A 72 -32.47 4.49 -16.12
CA ILE A 72 -31.07 4.83 -16.41
C ILE A 72 -30.55 5.89 -15.44
N ARG A 73 -31.31 6.94 -15.14
CA ARG A 73 -30.88 7.97 -14.16
C ARG A 73 -30.67 7.39 -12.77
N ILE A 74 -31.56 6.52 -12.31
CA ILE A 74 -31.44 5.84 -11.01
C ILE A 74 -30.20 4.94 -10.99
N THR A 75 -30.02 4.14 -12.04
CA THR A 75 -28.88 3.22 -12.19
C THR A 75 -27.55 3.98 -12.20
N ARG A 76 -27.46 5.07 -12.98
CA ARG A 76 -26.28 5.94 -12.99
C ARG A 76 -26.01 6.57 -11.63
N ALA A 77 -27.04 7.09 -10.97
CA ALA A 77 -26.87 7.65 -9.62
C ALA A 77 -26.32 6.58 -8.67
N ARG A 78 -26.87 5.36 -8.68
CA ARG A 78 -26.41 4.26 -7.82
C ARG A 78 -24.95 3.91 -8.05
N ILE A 79 -24.54 3.75 -9.31
CA ILE A 79 -23.14 3.46 -9.65
C ILE A 79 -22.20 4.58 -9.19
N ILE A 80 -22.61 5.85 -9.28
CA ILE A 80 -21.79 6.98 -8.79
C ILE A 80 -21.55 6.86 -7.29
N HIS A 81 -22.59 6.60 -6.50
CA HIS A 81 -22.45 6.40 -5.06
C HIS A 81 -21.54 5.21 -4.76
N LEU A 82 -21.79 4.05 -5.39
CA LEU A 82 -20.96 2.86 -5.19
C LEU A 82 -19.49 3.06 -5.58
N ARG A 83 -19.18 3.86 -6.61
CA ARG A 83 -17.79 4.19 -6.96
C ARG A 83 -17.11 5.03 -5.87
N ASN A 84 -17.83 5.97 -5.28
CA ASN A 84 -17.29 6.77 -4.19
C ASN A 84 -17.09 5.88 -2.95
N ASP A 85 -18.07 5.05 -2.62
CA ASP A 85 -17.99 4.11 -1.50
C ASP A 85 -16.84 3.11 -1.69
N TRP A 86 -16.65 2.57 -2.90
CA TRP A 86 -15.54 1.67 -3.23
C TRP A 86 -14.18 2.36 -3.07
N LYS A 87 -14.08 3.64 -3.45
CA LYS A 87 -12.85 4.43 -3.25
C LYS A 87 -12.56 4.59 -1.76
N ASP A 88 -13.55 4.99 -0.97
CA ASP A 88 -13.40 5.14 0.48
C ASP A 88 -13.06 3.80 1.16
N LEU A 89 -13.62 2.70 0.65
CA LEU A 89 -13.32 1.34 1.09
C LEU A 89 -11.87 0.94 0.78
N MET A 90 -11.37 1.25 -0.42
CA MET A 90 -9.98 1.00 -0.79
C MET A 90 -9.00 1.79 0.10
N ASP A 91 -9.30 3.07 0.36
CA ASP A 91 -8.52 3.91 1.28
C ASP A 91 -8.51 3.31 2.72
N GLY A 92 -9.63 2.70 3.14
CA GLY A 92 -9.72 1.97 4.42
C GLY A 92 -8.91 0.67 4.44
N ILE A 93 -8.92 -0.11 3.35
CA ILE A 93 -8.10 -1.33 3.21
C ILE A 93 -6.61 -0.98 3.31
N GLU A 94 -6.18 0.07 2.61
CA GLU A 94 -4.79 0.54 2.63
C GLU A 94 -4.33 0.84 4.06
N LYS A 95 -5.13 1.61 4.82
CA LYS A 95 -4.83 1.92 6.22
C LYS A 95 -4.79 0.68 7.11
N ALA A 96 -5.77 -0.21 7.00
CA ALA A 96 -5.83 -1.43 7.79
C ALA A 96 -4.62 -2.33 7.53
N LEU A 97 -4.18 -2.42 6.27
CA LEU A 97 -3.01 -3.18 5.86
C LEU A 97 -1.72 -2.57 6.42
N HIS A 98 -1.59 -1.24 6.37
CA HIS A 98 -0.47 -0.52 6.99
C HIS A 98 -0.40 -0.76 8.49
N VAL A 99 -1.52 -0.71 9.22
CA VAL A 99 -1.55 -1.01 10.66
C VAL A 99 -1.13 -2.45 10.93
N HIS A 100 -1.59 -3.41 10.13
CA HIS A 100 -1.23 -4.81 10.29
C HIS A 100 0.29 -5.05 10.12
N PHE A 101 0.91 -4.48 9.08
CA PHE A 101 2.35 -4.59 8.88
C PHE A 101 3.16 -3.78 9.89
N ALA A 102 2.69 -2.60 10.28
CA ALA A 102 3.33 -1.81 11.34
C ALA A 102 3.28 -2.53 12.68
N ASN A 103 2.19 -3.24 12.99
CA ASN A 103 2.09 -4.07 14.18
C ASN A 103 2.97 -5.31 14.08
N GLN A 104 3.09 -5.97 12.92
CA GLN A 104 4.02 -7.10 12.76
C GLN A 104 5.49 -6.67 12.97
N ASN A 105 5.92 -5.63 12.26
CA ASN A 105 7.28 -5.08 12.40
C ASN A 105 7.52 -4.44 13.79
N GLY A 106 6.48 -3.87 14.40
CA GLY A 106 6.51 -3.28 15.74
C GLY A 106 6.47 -4.33 16.85
N SER A 107 5.90 -5.51 16.61
CA SER A 107 5.89 -6.63 17.57
C SER A 107 7.26 -7.32 17.67
N GLU A 108 8.09 -7.23 16.63
CA GLU A 108 9.52 -7.57 16.71
C GLU A 108 10.39 -6.47 17.35
N ALA A 109 9.86 -5.25 17.46
CA ALA A 109 10.49 -4.15 18.19
C ALA A 109 10.02 -4.01 19.66
N ALA A 110 8.98 -4.75 20.08
CA ALA A 110 8.32 -4.60 21.39
C ALA A 110 8.70 -5.66 22.43
N ASN A 111 9.86 -6.32 22.30
CA ASN A 111 10.50 -7.05 23.40
C ASN A 111 11.87 -6.47 23.79
N ILE A 112 12.08 -5.17 23.62
CA ILE A 112 13.14 -4.45 24.32
C ILE A 112 12.49 -3.42 25.24
N GLU A 113 12.73 -3.62 26.54
CA GLU A 113 12.28 -2.80 27.67
C GLU A 113 12.44 -1.28 27.44
N PRO A 114 11.57 -0.45 28.05
CA PRO A 114 11.80 0.97 28.19
C PRO A 114 12.83 1.23 29.31
N GLY A 115 14.10 1.29 28.93
CA GLY A 115 15.18 1.79 29.78
C GLY A 115 16.42 2.06 28.92
N LEU A 116 17.13 3.19 28.97
CA LEU A 116 17.06 4.36 29.82
C LEU A 116 17.53 5.57 29.00
N GLN A 117 17.19 6.73 29.55
CA GLN A 117 17.80 8.03 29.30
C GLN A 117 19.31 7.95 29.00
N ALA A 118 19.69 8.72 27.99
CA ALA A 118 21.01 9.28 27.74
C ALA A 118 22.13 8.90 28.73
N SER A 119 23.12 8.14 28.26
CA SER A 119 24.53 8.53 28.46
C SER A 119 25.50 7.73 27.60
N LEU A 120 26.27 8.49 26.82
CA LEU A 120 27.62 8.27 26.27
C LEU A 120 28.13 6.84 26.04
N GLY A 121 28.12 6.49 24.76
CA GLY A 121 29.18 5.86 23.95
C GLY A 121 30.37 5.18 24.62
N SER A 122 30.44 3.86 24.43
CA SER A 122 31.64 3.18 23.92
C SER A 122 31.35 1.71 23.67
N ALA A 123 31.60 1.32 22.42
CA ALA A 123 32.34 0.15 21.99
C ALA A 123 32.00 -1.26 22.52
N SER A 124 32.07 -2.15 21.53
CA SER A 124 32.53 -3.55 21.60
C SER A 124 31.44 -4.60 21.78
N ASP A 125 31.27 -5.39 20.72
CA ASP A 125 31.50 -6.84 20.71
C ASP A 125 30.66 -7.68 21.71
N VAL A 126 29.95 -8.76 21.36
CA VAL A 126 30.08 -9.68 20.23
C VAL A 126 29.06 -10.82 20.45
N ARG A 127 28.68 -11.50 19.36
CA ARG A 127 28.10 -12.86 19.27
C ARG A 127 26.70 -13.10 19.83
N SER A 128 25.74 -13.24 18.91
CA SER A 128 24.61 -14.14 19.10
C SER A 128 24.53 -15.10 17.92
N SER A 129 24.74 -16.38 18.20
CA SER A 129 24.51 -17.49 17.28
C SER A 129 23.22 -18.20 17.69
N THR A 130 22.37 -18.43 16.68
CA THR A 130 21.39 -19.53 16.53
C THR A 130 20.17 -19.47 17.46
N ASN A 131 18.92 -19.36 16.99
CA ASN A 131 18.27 -20.10 15.90
C ASN A 131 17.05 -19.31 15.36
N ASN A 132 17.02 -19.01 14.05
CA ASN A 132 15.80 -18.55 13.34
C ASN A 132 15.82 -19.07 11.90
N GLU A 133 15.69 -20.39 11.71
CA GLU A 133 15.83 -21.03 10.40
C GLU A 133 14.74 -20.68 9.36
N SER A 134 13.73 -19.86 9.66
CA SER A 134 12.72 -19.45 8.66
C SER A 134 12.87 -18.00 8.19
N ASP A 135 13.29 -17.07 9.06
CA ASP A 135 13.69 -15.71 8.64
C ASP A 135 15.04 -15.70 7.92
N LEU A 136 15.95 -16.59 8.33
CA LEU A 136 17.23 -16.74 7.65
C LEU A 136 17.08 -17.20 6.20
N ILE A 137 16.03 -17.93 5.82
CA ILE A 137 15.86 -18.40 4.43
C ILE A 137 15.45 -17.25 3.49
N GLN A 138 14.72 -16.24 4.00
CA GLN A 138 14.37 -15.06 3.20
C GLN A 138 15.51 -14.05 3.15
N ASP A 139 16.21 -13.85 4.28
CA ASP A 139 17.40 -13.00 4.40
C ASP A 139 18.69 -13.67 3.87
N THR A 140 18.61 -14.83 3.20
CA THR A 140 19.74 -15.51 2.52
C THR A 140 19.60 -15.59 1.01
N ARG A 141 18.47 -15.16 0.42
CA ARG A 141 18.31 -15.20 -1.04
C ARG A 141 19.16 -14.09 -1.68
N PRO A 142 20.15 -14.42 -2.54
CA PRO A 142 20.92 -13.41 -3.23
C PRO A 142 20.09 -12.71 -4.30
N PHE A 143 20.22 -11.38 -4.39
CA PHE A 143 19.50 -10.55 -5.36
C PHE A 143 20.40 -9.88 -6.39
N ALA A 144 21.70 -9.85 -6.13
CA ALA A 144 22.68 -9.30 -7.07
C ALA A 144 23.95 -10.14 -7.06
N LYS A 145 24.70 -10.05 -8.15
CA LYS A 145 26.05 -10.63 -8.25
C LYS A 145 27.05 -9.54 -8.57
N VAL A 146 28.18 -9.54 -7.87
CA VAL A 146 29.25 -8.59 -8.12
C VAL A 146 29.99 -8.99 -9.40
N ASN A 147 29.97 -8.12 -10.42
CA ASN A 147 30.65 -8.39 -11.69
C ASN A 147 32.15 -8.09 -11.63
N SER A 148 32.52 -6.94 -11.06
CA SER A 148 33.90 -6.46 -11.01
C SER A 148 34.08 -5.43 -9.91
N ILE A 149 35.26 -5.39 -9.30
CA ILE A 149 35.64 -4.40 -8.29
C ILE A 149 36.93 -3.71 -8.72
N VAL A 150 37.03 -2.42 -8.42
CA VAL A 150 38.22 -1.61 -8.67
C VAL A 150 39.10 -1.63 -7.42
N THR A 151 40.39 -1.93 -7.59
CA THR A 151 41.37 -1.91 -6.49
C THR A 151 41.45 -0.52 -5.84
N GLY A 152 41.40 -0.49 -4.50
CA GLY A 152 41.38 0.75 -3.72
C GLY A 152 40.01 1.44 -3.65
N SER A 153 38.95 0.83 -4.20
CA SER A 153 37.57 1.31 -4.01
C SER A 153 37.05 1.02 -2.60
N PRO A 154 35.98 1.70 -2.15
CA PRO A 154 35.34 1.39 -0.86
C PRO A 154 34.87 -0.07 -0.76
N ALA A 155 34.44 -0.68 -1.88
CA ALA A 155 34.02 -2.08 -1.92
C ALA A 155 35.21 -3.05 -1.75
N ASP A 156 36.38 -2.72 -2.31
CA ASP A 156 37.62 -3.49 -2.15
C ASP A 156 38.12 -3.43 -0.69
N GLN A 157 38.07 -2.25 -0.07
CA GLN A 157 38.43 -2.07 1.34
C GLN A 157 37.45 -2.76 2.30
N ALA A 158 36.19 -2.93 1.88
CA ALA A 158 35.18 -3.69 2.61
C ALA A 158 35.32 -5.21 2.41
N GLY A 159 36.26 -5.68 1.57
CA GLY A 159 36.52 -7.10 1.34
C GLY A 159 35.52 -7.78 0.41
N LEU A 160 34.76 -7.02 -0.39
CA LEU A 160 33.91 -7.57 -1.43
C LEU A 160 34.79 -8.08 -2.59
N HIS A 161 34.40 -9.16 -3.26
CA HIS A 161 35.10 -9.73 -4.41
C HIS A 161 34.20 -9.85 -5.64
N ALA A 162 34.83 -9.88 -6.82
CA ALA A 162 34.11 -10.20 -8.05
C ALA A 162 33.61 -11.65 -7.99
N GLY A 163 32.32 -11.83 -8.21
CA GLY A 163 31.66 -13.13 -8.12
C GLY A 163 30.75 -13.30 -6.90
N ASP A 164 30.88 -12.45 -5.88
CA ASP A 164 30.07 -12.53 -4.65
C ASP A 164 28.58 -12.34 -4.94
N GLU A 165 27.74 -13.04 -4.18
CA GLU A 165 26.30 -13.05 -4.32
C GLU A 165 25.67 -12.23 -3.20
N VAL A 166 25.34 -10.98 -3.52
CA VAL A 166 24.83 -10.04 -2.53
C VAL A 166 23.43 -10.46 -2.09
N VAL A 167 23.35 -10.76 -0.80
CA VAL A 167 22.14 -11.15 -0.09
C VAL A 167 21.46 -9.92 0.53
N LYS A 168 22.26 -9.04 1.15
CA LYS A 168 21.76 -7.84 1.84
C LYS A 168 22.72 -6.68 1.68
N PHE A 169 22.21 -5.49 1.40
CA PHE A 169 23.00 -4.26 1.25
C PHE A 169 22.38 -3.15 2.10
N GLY A 170 22.92 -2.93 3.30
CA GLY A 170 22.28 -2.10 4.33
C GLY A 170 20.94 -2.72 4.72
N ASP A 171 19.86 -1.99 4.44
CA ASP A 171 18.47 -2.44 4.67
C ASP A 171 17.82 -3.02 3.40
N ILE A 172 18.59 -3.17 2.32
CA ILE A 172 18.11 -3.66 1.02
C ILE A 172 18.29 -5.17 0.91
N ASN A 173 17.24 -5.88 0.50
CA ASN A 173 17.18 -7.33 0.31
C ASN A 173 16.45 -7.69 -1.01
N TRP A 174 16.25 -8.99 -1.25
CA TRP A 174 15.56 -9.51 -2.44
C TRP A 174 14.15 -8.94 -2.68
N LEU A 175 13.43 -8.48 -1.65
CA LEU A 175 12.06 -7.99 -1.82
C LEU A 175 12.01 -6.51 -2.20
N ASN A 176 12.97 -5.70 -1.75
CA ASN A 176 12.90 -4.24 -1.83
C ASN A 176 13.94 -3.59 -2.76
N HIS A 177 14.81 -4.36 -3.43
CA HIS A 177 15.91 -3.79 -4.24
C HIS A 177 15.50 -3.02 -5.51
N GLU A 178 14.28 -3.20 -6.01
CA GLU A 178 13.71 -2.51 -7.18
C GLU A 178 14.67 -2.46 -8.39
N LYS A 179 15.06 -3.65 -8.89
CA LYS A 179 16.03 -3.80 -10.00
C LYS A 179 17.37 -3.08 -9.72
N LEU A 180 17.82 -3.08 -8.46
CA LEU A 180 19.04 -2.44 -7.95
C LEU A 180 19.00 -0.91 -7.87
N SER A 181 17.89 -0.27 -8.26
CA SER A 181 17.74 1.19 -8.21
C SER A 181 17.83 1.71 -6.78
N GLN A 182 17.31 0.94 -5.82
CA GLN A 182 17.36 1.31 -4.40
C GLN A 182 18.79 1.24 -3.85
N VAL A 183 19.63 0.32 -4.34
CA VAL A 183 21.05 0.23 -3.94
C VAL A 183 21.77 1.51 -4.31
N ALA A 184 21.60 1.98 -5.55
CA ALA A 184 22.21 3.22 -6.02
C ALA A 184 21.76 4.43 -5.19
N ARG A 185 20.46 4.53 -4.91
CA ARG A 185 19.89 5.60 -4.08
C ARG A 185 20.43 5.56 -2.65
N PHE A 186 20.49 4.38 -2.05
CA PHE A 186 20.94 4.18 -0.68
C PHE A 186 22.42 4.57 -0.51
N VAL A 187 23.27 4.24 -1.47
CA VAL A 187 24.67 4.67 -1.48
C VAL A 187 24.78 6.20 -1.57
N GLN A 188 23.97 6.83 -2.43
CA GLN A 188 24.00 8.29 -2.61
C GLN A 188 23.57 9.06 -1.35
N THR A 189 22.66 8.51 -0.55
CA THR A 189 22.24 9.13 0.72
C THR A 189 23.19 8.84 1.88
N HIS A 190 24.03 7.80 1.77
CA HIS A 190 24.97 7.34 2.80
C HIS A 190 26.43 7.51 2.38
N GLU A 191 26.73 8.58 1.64
CA GLU A 191 28.10 8.93 1.29
C GLU A 191 28.94 9.20 2.55
N GLY A 192 30.13 8.60 2.61
CA GLY A 192 31.04 8.75 3.76
C GLY A 192 30.66 7.93 5.01
N VAL A 193 29.60 7.11 4.94
CA VAL A 193 29.17 6.22 6.04
C VAL A 193 29.45 4.76 5.66
N HIS A 194 29.82 3.94 6.65
CA HIS A 194 30.04 2.51 6.44
C HIS A 194 28.70 1.78 6.24
N ILE A 195 28.54 1.13 5.10
CA ILE A 195 27.35 0.32 4.77
C ILE A 195 27.65 -1.15 5.03
N ARG A 196 26.79 -1.83 5.80
CA ARG A 196 26.93 -3.27 6.01
C ARG A 196 26.44 -4.01 4.76
N CYS A 197 27.29 -4.83 4.17
CA CYS A 197 26.92 -5.73 3.06
C CYS A 197 27.06 -7.17 3.52
N LEU A 198 26.11 -8.02 3.13
CA LEU A 198 26.16 -9.48 3.25
C LEU A 198 26.19 -10.02 1.82
N ALA A 199 27.30 -10.66 1.45
CA ALA A 199 27.56 -11.15 0.11
C ALA A 199 28.29 -12.51 0.15
#